data_AF-A0A318U7A0-F1
#
_entry.id   AF-A0A318U7A0-F1
#
_cell.length_a   1.000
_cell.length_b   1.000
_cell.length_c   1.000
_cell.angle_alpha   90.00
_cell.angle_beta   90.00
_cell.angle_gamma   90.00
#
_symmetry.space_group_name_H-M   'P 1'
#
loop_
_entity.id
_entity.type
_entity.pdbx_description
1 polymer ?
#
loop_
_entity_poly.entity_id
_entity_poly.type
_entity_poly.pdbx_seq_one_letter_code
_entity_poly.pdbx_strand_id
1 'polypeptide(L)' 'MTDRKPMQLRLPPDLKDWIKDQAESNGRSQNSEVVQVIRAAKVRSEQTAA' A
#
# COMPACT_ATOMS: atom_id res chain seq x y z
N MET A 1 4.61 15.30 -12.72
CA MET A 1 3.52 14.36 -13.09
C MET A 1 4.13 12.98 -13.20
N THR A 2 3.89 12.09 -12.23
CA THR A 2 4.39 10.71 -12.30
C THR A 2 3.40 9.90 -13.13
N ASP A 3 3.84 9.36 -14.27
CA ASP A 3 3.05 8.44 -15.10
C ASP A 3 2.68 7.22 -14.23
N ARG A 4 1.47 7.22 -13.68
CA ARG A 4 0.96 6.14 -12.82
C ARG A 4 -0.33 5.66 -13.44
N LYS A 5 -0.26 4.51 -14.12
CA LYS A 5 -1.45 3.86 -14.67
C LYS A 5 -2.32 3.36 -13.50
N PRO A 6 -3.61 3.73 -13.45
CA PRO A 6 -4.51 3.25 -12.40
C PRO A 6 -4.63 1.73 -12.50
N MET A 7 -4.53 1.05 -11.36
CA MET A 7 -4.70 -0.39 -11.25
C MET A 7 -6.04 -0.66 -10.55
N GLN A 8 -6.93 -1.42 -11.18
CA GLN A 8 -8.14 -1.90 -10.52
C GLN A 8 -7.78 -3.11 -9.66
N LEU A 9 -7.52 -2.86 -8.37
CA LEU A 9 -7.21 -3.91 -7.40
C LEU A 9 -8.50 -4.35 -6.68
N ARG A 10 -8.82 -5.64 -6.75
CA ARG A 10 -9.90 -6.23 -5.94
C ARG A 10 -9.32 -6.70 -4.62
N LEU A 11 -9.68 -5.99 -3.56
CA LEU A 11 -9.33 -6.34 -2.19
C LEU A 11 -10.56 -6.85 -1.45
N PRO A 12 -10.41 -7.90 -0.61
CA PRO A 12 -11.35 -8.23 0.44
C PRO A 12 -11.78 -7.00 1.27
N PRO A 13 -13.03 -6.95 1.76
CA PRO A 13 -13.56 -5.78 2.46
C PRO A 13 -12.79 -5.46 3.74
N ASP A 14 -12.41 -6.47 4.50
CA ASP A 14 -11.59 -6.37 5.72
C ASP A 14 -10.25 -5.67 5.46
N LEU A 15 -9.58 -6.00 4.36
CA LEU A 15 -8.32 -5.35 3.99
C LEU A 15 -8.51 -3.90 3.55
N LYS A 16 -9.64 -3.58 2.90
CA LYS A 16 -9.94 -2.19 2.53
C LYS A 16 -10.18 -1.32 3.76
N ASP A 17 -10.94 -1.83 4.71
CA ASP A 17 -11.24 -1.11 5.95
C ASP A 17 -9.96 -0.87 6.75
N TRP A 18 -9.11 -1.90 6.88
CA TRP A 18 -7.80 -1.76 7.53
C TRP A 18 -6.89 -0.72 6.84
N ILE A 19 -6.82 -0.71 5.50
CA ILE A 19 -6.03 0.29 4.75
C ILE A 19 -6.58 1.69 4.97
N LYS A 20 -7.91 1.85 5.02
CA LYS A 20 -8.55 3.14 5.27
C LYS A 20 -8.17 3.67 6.64
N ASP A 21 -8.28 2.86 7.69
CA ASP A 21 -7.95 3.25 9.06
C ASP A 21 -6.46 3.62 9.20
N GLN A 22 -5.57 2.83 8.58
CA GLN A 22 -4.14 3.13 8.53
C GLN A 22 -3.84 4.44 7.81
N ALA A 23 -4.48 4.68 6.67
CA ALA A 23 -4.29 5.90 5.90
C ALA A 23 -4.76 7.13 6.67
N GLU A 24 -5.91 7.04 7.35
CA GLU A 24 -6.43 8.11 8.22
C GLU A 24 -5.49 8.38 9.39
N SER A 25 -5.04 7.34 10.09
CA SER A 25 -4.07 7.45 11.20
C SER A 25 -2.75 8.07 10.77
N ASN A 26 -2.30 7.80 9.54
CA ASN A 26 -1.03 8.30 9.02
C ASN A 26 -1.15 9.63 8.26
N GLY A 27 -2.36 10.21 8.15
CA GLY A 27 -2.63 11.44 7.42
C GLY A 27 -2.33 11.33 5.91
N ARG A 28 -2.55 10.15 5.33
CA ARG A 28 -2.22 9.79 3.94
C ARG A 28 -3.46 9.37 3.16
N SER A 29 -3.37 9.39 1.83
CA SER A 29 -4.38 8.73 0.99
C SER A 29 -4.18 7.21 1.03
N GLN A 30 -5.27 6.45 0.90
CA GLN A 30 -5.22 4.98 0.83
C GLN A 30 -4.20 4.48 -0.20
N ASN A 31 -4.16 5.12 -1.38
CA ASN A 31 -3.21 4.74 -2.42
C ASN A 31 -1.75 5.00 -2.03
N SER A 32 -1.47 6.12 -1.34
CA SER A 32 -0.11 6.40 -0.83
C SER A 32 0.29 5.41 0.25
N GLU A 33 -0.66 4.99 1.09
CA GLU A 33 -0.43 4.01 2.15
C GLU A 33 -0.13 2.63 1.59
N VAL A 34 -0.94 2.16 0.64
CA VAL A 34 -0.70 0.89 -0.08
C VAL A 34 0.68 0.88 -0.73
N VAL A 35 1.09 1.96 -1.40
CA VAL A 35 2.40 2.05 -2.04
C VAL A 35 3.54 1.99 -1.01
N GLN A 36 3.39 2.63 0.15
CA GLN A 36 4.40 2.58 1.22
C GLN A 36 4.53 1.19 1.83
N VAL A 37 3.40 0.55 2.14
CA VAL A 37 3.37 -0.81 2.70
C VAL A 37 3.98 -1.82 1.72
N ILE A 38 3.64 -1.72 0.43
CA ILE A 38 4.21 -2.59 -0.62
C ILE A 38 5.72 -2.36 -0.77
N ARG A 39 6.18 -1.09 -0.77
CA ARG A 39 7.62 -0.79 -0.84
C ARG A 39 8.37 -1.37 0.36
N ALA A 40 7.84 -1.21 1.57
CA ALA A 40 8.42 -1.78 2.77
C ALA A 40 8.46 -3.32 2.71
N ALA A 41 7.38 -3.95 2.26
CA ALA A 41 7.32 -5.40 2.07
C ALA A 41 8.34 -5.89 1.03
N LYS A 42 8.51 -5.17 -0.08
CA LYS A 42 9.51 -5.48 -1.12
C LYS A 42 10.93 -5.44 -0.54
N VAL A 43 11.29 -4.37 0.18
CA VAL A 43 12.61 -4.25 0.81
C VAL A 43 12.87 -5.39 1.78
N ARG A 44 11.89 -5.76 2.62
CA ARG A 44 12.01 -6.91 3.53
C ARG A 44 12.23 -8.23 2.77
N SER A 45 11.51 -8.45 1.68
CA SER A 45 11.65 -9.64 0.86
C SER A 45 13.04 -9.74 0.21
N GLU A 46 13.58 -8.62 -0.28
CA GLU A 46 14.91 -8.56 -0.89
C GLU A 46 16.02 -8.77 0.14
N GLN A 47 15.85 -8.26 1.37
CA GLN A 47 16.80 -8.46 2.48
C GLN A 47 16.81 -9.89 3.03
N THR A 48 15.71 -10.64 2.91
CA THR A 48 15.62 -12.02 3.40
C THR A 48 16.24 -13.02 2.40
N ALA A 49 16.46 -12.61 1.15
CA ALA A 49 17.00 -13.45 0.09
C ALA A 49 18.52 -13.30 -0.11
N ALA A 50 19.19 -12.48 0.71
CA ALA A 50 20.64 -12.25 0.71
C ALA A 50 21.29 -12.89 1.94
#